data_AF-A0A1H7T467-F1
#
_entry.id   AF-A0A1H7T467-F1
#
_cell.length_a   1.000
_cell.length_b   1.000
_cell.length_c   1.000
_cell.angle_alpha   90.00
_cell.angle_beta   90.00
_cell.angle_gamma   90.00
#
_symmetry.space_group_name_H-M   'P 1'
#
loop_
_entity.id
_entity.type
_entity.pdbx_description
1 polymer ?
#
loop_
_entity_poly.entity_id
_entity_poly.type
_entity_poly.pdbx_seq_one_letter_code
_entity_poly.pdbx_strand_id
1 'polypeptide(L)' 'MKRGFFDVRTPFFNPLWRRVVAVVLPSAWALVELMNGQPFWAVVFGASAAFLAWQFFVVWVPSPPDED' A
#
# COMPACT_ATOMS: atom_id res chain seq x y z
N MET A 1 -18.69 -8.15 6.83
CA MET A 1 -17.40 -8.77 6.41
C MET A 1 -16.41 -8.57 7.55
N LYS A 2 -15.78 -9.64 8.07
CA LYS A 2 -14.84 -9.51 9.19
C LYS A 2 -13.62 -8.70 8.73
N ARG A 3 -13.36 -7.56 9.37
CA ARG A 3 -12.11 -6.79 9.20
C ARG A 3 -10.95 -7.68 9.65
N GLY A 4 -10.17 -8.18 8.70
CA GLY A 4 -8.92 -8.88 9.00
C GLY A 4 -7.87 -7.90 9.47
N PHE A 5 -6.87 -8.36 10.23
CA PHE A 5 -5.77 -7.50 10.70
C PHE A 5 -4.99 -6.81 9.57
N PHE A 6 -5.07 -7.35 8.36
CA PHE A 6 -4.45 -6.82 7.14
C PHE A 6 -5.42 -6.04 6.24
N ASP A 7 -6.54 -5.56 6.80
CA ASP A 7 -7.50 -4.76 6.06
C ASP A 7 -7.04 -3.30 5.92
N VAL A 8 -6.40 -3.01 4.79
CA VAL A 8 -5.97 -1.66 4.41
C VAL A 8 -7.10 -0.81 3.80
N ARG A 9 -8.33 -1.34 3.72
CA ARG A 9 -9.49 -0.64 3.15
C ARG A 9 -10.21 0.14 4.23
N THR A 10 -9.63 1.28 4.57
CA THR A 10 -10.22 2.24 5.48
C THR A 10 -10.66 3.49 4.72
N PRO A 11 -11.67 4.22 5.20
CA PRO A 11 -12.11 5.48 4.58
C PRO A 11 -10.97 6.51 4.47
N PHE A 12 -9.92 6.36 5.29
CA PHE A 12 -8.68 7.13 5.15
C PHE A 12 -8.07 7.02 3.76
N PHE A 13 -8.13 5.86 3.10
CA PHE A 13 -7.59 5.66 1.75
C PHE A 13 -8.60 5.96 0.64
N ASN A 14 -9.78 6.53 0.92
CA ASN A 14 -10.71 6.96 -0.14
C ASN A 14 -10.07 7.95 -1.15
N PRO A 15 -9.28 8.96 -0.73
CA PRO A 15 -8.56 9.82 -1.66
C PRO A 15 -7.46 9.08 -2.41
N LEU A 16 -7.46 9.17 -3.75
CA LEU A 16 -6.49 8.49 -4.62
C LEU A 16 -5.03 8.85 -4.28
N TRP A 17 -4.75 10.11 -3.95
CA TRP A 17 -3.38 10.56 -3.63
C TRP A 17 -2.79 9.82 -2.43
N ARG A 18 -3.60 9.47 -1.42
CA ARG A 18 -3.14 8.73 -0.23
C ARG A 18 -2.70 7.32 -0.61
N ARG A 19 -3.43 6.67 -1.52
CA ARG A 19 -3.06 5.36 -2.06
C ARG A 19 -1.78 5.41 -2.87
N VAL A 20 -1.64 6.43 -3.72
CA VAL A 20 -0.42 6.64 -4.51
C VAL A 20 0.79 6.83 -3.60
N VAL A 21 0.69 7.71 -2.60
CA VAL A 21 1.79 7.94 -1.62
C VAL A 21 2.14 6.65 -0.87
N ALA A 22 1.13 5.89 -0.43
CA ALA A 22 1.34 4.64 0.28
C ALA A 22 2.03 3.55 -0.54
N VAL A 23 1.95 3.59 -1.88
CA VAL A 23 2.67 2.66 -2.76
C VAL A 23 4.04 3.21 -3.16
N VAL A 24 4.12 4.51 -3.47
CA VAL A 24 5.34 5.13 -3.99
C VAL A 24 6.44 5.19 -2.93
N LEU A 25 6.11 5.50 -1.67
CA LEU A 25 7.09 5.56 -0.59
C LEU A 25 7.85 4.24 -0.37
N PRO A 26 7.19 3.09 -0.14
CA PRO A 26 7.89 1.82 0.01
C PRO A 26 8.54 1.34 -1.30
N SER A 27 7.98 1.68 -2.47
CA SER A 27 8.64 1.40 -3.76
C SER A 27 9.98 2.13 -3.87
N ALA A 28 9.99 3.44 -3.60
CA ALA A 28 11.20 4.24 -3.62
C ALA A 28 12.24 3.73 -2.62
N TRP A 29 11.80 3.34 -1.41
CA TRP A 29 12.70 2.75 -0.41
C TRP A 29 13.28 1.41 -0.88
N ALA A 30 12.47 0.54 -1.49
CA ALA A 30 12.95 -0.72 -2.06
C ALA A 30 14.05 -0.50 -3.11
N LEU A 31 13.90 0.52 -3.96
CA LEU A 31 14.93 0.91 -4.94
C LEU A 31 16.23 1.38 -4.25
N VAL A 32 16.12 2.22 -3.22
CA VAL A 32 17.28 2.68 -2.44
C VAL A 32 18.01 1.50 -1.79
N GLU A 33 17.30 0.56 -1.17
CA GLU A 33 17.89 -0.64 -0.56
C GLU A 33 18.57 -1.53 -1.61
N LEU A 34 17.97 -1.65 -2.80
CA LEU A 34 18.56 -2.40 -3.91
C LEU A 34 19.89 -1.77 -4.37
N MET A 35 19.95 -0.43 -4.44
CA MET A 35 21.16 0.32 -4.78
C MET A 35 22.24 0.22 -3.69
N ASN A 36 21.84 0.09 -2.43
CA ASN A 36 22.74 -0.09 -1.28
C ASN A 36 23.20 -1.54 -1.06
N GLY A 37 22.80 -2.47 -1.94
CA GLY A 37 23.20 -3.88 -1.86
C GLY A 37 22.53 -4.65 -0.72
N GLN A 38 21.33 -4.23 -0.29
CA GLN A 38 20.53 -4.88 0.75
C GLN A 38 19.32 -5.62 0.14
N PRO A 39 19.52 -6.78 -0.51
CA PRO A 39 18.46 -7.45 -1.26
C PRO A 39 17.31 -7.94 -0.38
N PHE A 40 17.59 -8.33 0.87
CA PHE A 40 16.54 -8.76 1.81
C PHE A 40 15.52 -7.65 2.05
N TRP A 41 15.99 -6.45 2.40
CA TRP A 41 15.12 -5.30 2.65
C TRP A 41 14.43 -4.82 1.37
N ALA A 42 15.14 -4.81 0.25
CA ALA A 42 14.54 -4.48 -1.05
C ALA A 42 13.35 -5.38 -1.39
N VAL A 43 13.45 -6.70 -1.13
CA VAL A 43 12.35 -7.65 -1.35
C VAL A 43 11.19 -7.40 -0.37
N VAL A 44 11.46 -7.15 0.91
CA VAL A 44 10.41 -6.89 1.91
C VAL A 44 9.59 -5.64 1.56
N PHE A 45 10.28 -4.54 1.25
CA PHE A 45 9.61 -3.29 0.87
C PHE A 45 8.97 -3.40 -0.52
N GLY A 46 9.62 -4.06 -1.47
CA GLY A 46 9.09 -4.29 -2.81
C GLY A 46 7.82 -5.16 -2.81
N ALA A 47 7.82 -6.26 -2.04
CA ALA A 47 6.64 -7.12 -1.88
C ALA A 47 5.49 -6.37 -1.19
N SER A 48 5.80 -5.56 -0.17
CA SER A 48 4.82 -4.72 0.52
C SER A 48 4.22 -3.67 -0.42
N ALA A 49 5.05 -3.00 -1.23
CA ALA A 49 4.61 -2.05 -2.24
C ALA A 49 3.72 -2.71 -3.31
N ALA A 50 4.11 -3.89 -3.79
CA ALA A 50 3.31 -4.67 -4.75
C ALA A 50 1.95 -5.09 -4.17
N PHE A 51 1.93 -5.52 -2.90
CA PHE A 51 0.68 -5.85 -2.20
C PHE A 51 -0.23 -4.63 -2.06
N LEU A 52 0.31 -3.48 -1.66
CA LEU A 52 -0.45 -2.23 -1.55
C LEU A 52 -0.97 -1.78 -2.92
N ALA A 53 -0.15 -1.89 -3.97
CA ALA A 53 -0.57 -1.58 -5.33
C ALA A 53 -1.75 -2.45 -5.77
N TRP A 54 -1.69 -3.75 -5.50
CA TRP A 54 -2.79 -4.68 -5.76
C TRP A 54 -4.06 -4.30 -5.00
N GLN A 55 -3.95 -4.05 -3.68
CA GLN A 55 -5.12 -3.70 -2.85
C GLN A 55 -5.77 -2.37 -3.25
N PHE A 56 -4.97 -1.38 -3.62
CA PHE A 56 -5.44 -0.02 -3.87
C PHE A 56 -5.86 0.28 -5.31
N PHE A 57 -5.33 -0.44 -6.29
CA PHE A 57 -5.59 -0.19 -7.71
C PHE A 57 -6.29 -1.34 -8.44
N VAL A 58 -6.25 -2.58 -7.91
CA VAL A 58 -6.92 -3.72 -8.56
C VAL A 58 -8.18 -4.14 -7.82
N VAL A 59 -8.10 -4.33 -6.51
CA VAL A 59 -9.22 -4.89 -5.72
C VAL A 59 -9.99 -3.82 -4.95
N TRP A 60 -9.65 -2.55 -5.15
CA TRP A 60 -10.19 -1.47 -4.34
C TRP A 60 -11.69 -1.29 -4.54
N VAL A 61 -12.43 -1.22 -3.42
CA VAL A 61 -13.85 -0.84 -3.37
C VAL A 61 -13.95 0.36 -2.41
N PRO A 62 -14.37 1.55 -2.87
CA PRO A 62 -14.55 2.70 -1.99
C PRO A 62 -15.54 2.39 -0.89
N SER A 63 -15.18 2.70 0.36
CA SER A 63 -16.15 2.65 1.46
C SER A 63 -17.00 3.91 1.40
N PRO A 64 -18.34 3.81 1.61
CA PRO A 64 -19.17 4.99 1.75
C PRO A 64 -18.61 5.86 2.90
N PRO A 65 -18.68 7.20 2.77
CA PRO A 65 -18.34 8.08 3.88
C PRO A 65 -19.20 7.70 5.10
N ASP A 66 -18.63 7.79 6.30
CA ASP A 66 -19.40 7.63 7.52
C ASP A 66 -20.51 8.71 7.50
N GLU A 67 -21.79 8.28 7.42
CA GLU A 67 -22.93 9.19 7.64
C GLU A 67 -22.89 9.57 9.13
N ASP A 68 -22.49 10.81 9.41
CA ASP A 68 -22.61 11.42 10.75
C ASP A 68 -24.08 11.53 11.19
#